data_AF-A0A925ICD7-F1
#
_entry.id   AF-A0A925ICD7-F1
#
_cell.length_a   1.000
_cell.length_b   1.000
_cell.length_c   1.000
_cell.angle_alpha   90.00
_cell.angle_beta   90.00
_cell.angle_gamma   90.00
#
_symmetry.space_group_name_H-M   'P 1'
#
loop_
_entity.id
_entity.type
_entity.pdbx_description
1 polymer ?
#
loop_
_entity_poly.entity_id
_entity_poly.type
_entity_poly.pdbx_seq_one_letter_code
_entity_poly.pdbx_strand_id
1 'polypeptide(L)'
;MKNKVSLILLACFFSCNNNAKEEPVTAAAENSTKDSSIYNSSATAFNPESKLYVWKTSPDYTKEINGQYTSAILNADSLIKGLNELNENILLEKIKISGDTIFTEIKDAKYLTDGMGTTGAEIYLADVVLNLTEIPGIRYVNISLQEGSHMQPGTWSKTSFAKYKPVTQ
;
A
#
# COMPACT_ATOMS: atom_id res chain seq x y z
N MET A 1 27.90 8.98 57.82
CA MET A 1 28.52 10.00 56.95
C MET A 1 27.77 9.99 55.62
N LYS A 2 27.35 11.17 55.14
CA LYS A 2 26.36 11.35 54.06
C LYS A 2 27.08 11.37 52.71
N ASN A 3 26.81 10.38 51.85
CA ASN A 3 27.34 10.35 50.48
C ASN A 3 26.41 11.17 49.58
N LYS A 4 26.90 12.33 49.14
CA LYS A 4 26.28 13.13 48.07
C LYS A 4 26.88 12.68 46.75
N VAL A 5 26.11 12.01 45.90
CA VAL A 5 26.50 11.80 44.49
C VAL A 5 25.74 12.82 43.66
N SER A 6 26.51 13.69 43.01
CA SER A 6 26.08 14.82 42.21
C SER A 6 25.64 14.34 40.82
N LEU A 7 24.42 14.71 40.42
CA LEU A 7 23.86 14.50 39.10
C LEU A 7 24.37 15.62 38.17
N ILE A 8 25.27 15.32 37.24
CA ILE A 8 25.71 16.27 36.20
C ILE A 8 24.97 15.92 34.90
N LEU A 9 24.07 16.82 34.55
CA LEU A 9 23.37 16.94 33.27
C LEU A 9 24.38 17.44 32.22
N LEU A 10 24.61 16.70 31.14
CA LEU A 10 25.41 17.15 29.99
C LEU A 10 24.52 17.20 28.74
N ALA A 11 24.32 18.42 28.24
CA ALA A 11 23.53 18.72 27.04
C ALA A 11 24.40 19.40 25.97
N CYS A 12 24.00 19.19 24.70
CA CYS A 12 24.43 19.84 23.45
C CYS A 12 25.82 19.40 22.93
N PHE A 13 26.04 19.14 21.63
CA PHE A 13 25.65 19.95 20.47
C PHE A 13 25.38 19.10 19.20
N PHE A 14 24.26 19.37 18.52
CA PHE A 14 24.10 19.07 17.10
C PHE A 14 24.63 20.25 16.28
N SER A 15 25.60 20.00 15.41
CA SER A 15 25.97 20.92 14.34
C SER A 15 26.39 20.11 13.12
N CYS A 16 25.54 20.12 12.08
CA CYS A 16 25.96 19.85 10.72
C CYS A 16 25.52 21.05 9.88
N ASN A 17 26.50 21.90 9.57
CA ASN A 17 26.42 22.98 8.61
C ASN A 17 26.71 22.39 7.23
N ASN A 18 25.80 22.51 6.25
CA ASN A 18 26.13 22.23 4.85
C ASN A 18 25.80 23.47 4.01
N ASN A 19 26.85 24.15 3.54
CA ASN A 19 26.77 25.20 2.53
C ASN A 19 27.29 24.60 1.23
N ALA A 20 26.41 24.34 0.27
CA ALA A 20 26.80 24.06 -1.10
C ALA A 20 26.09 25.06 -2.02
N LYS A 21 26.92 25.79 -2.74
CA LYS A 21 26.62 26.97 -3.57
C LYS A 21 25.84 26.58 -4.82
N GLU A 22 24.87 27.40 -5.19
CA GLU A 22 24.30 27.44 -6.53
C GLU A 22 25.19 28.30 -7.43
N GLU A 23 25.47 27.85 -8.66
CA GLU A 23 25.65 28.73 -9.81
C GLU A 23 25.09 28.11 -11.10
N PRO A 24 24.63 28.92 -12.08
CA PRO A 24 23.73 28.53 -13.16
C PRO A 24 24.42 28.43 -14.53
N VAL A 25 24.03 27.51 -15.40
CA VAL A 25 24.14 27.73 -16.86
C VAL A 25 23.12 26.93 -17.68
N THR A 26 22.63 27.63 -18.69
CA THR A 26 21.53 27.45 -19.66
C THR A 26 21.71 26.42 -20.78
N ALA A 27 20.55 25.87 -21.22
CA ALA A 27 20.10 25.52 -22.59
C ALA A 27 20.86 24.40 -23.36
N ALA A 28 20.27 23.55 -24.20
CA ALA A 28 19.00 23.56 -24.94
C ALA A 28 18.52 22.12 -25.25
N ALA A 29 17.29 22.06 -25.77
CA ALA A 29 16.38 20.94 -25.95
C ALA A 29 16.85 19.76 -26.81
N GLU A 30 16.34 18.56 -26.49
CA GLU A 30 15.84 17.63 -27.50
C GLU A 30 14.49 17.02 -27.10
N ASN A 31 13.67 16.89 -28.12
CA ASN A 31 12.25 16.64 -28.17
C ASN A 31 11.92 15.17 -27.83
N SER A 32 11.00 14.94 -26.89
CA SER A 32 10.34 13.66 -26.74
C SER A 32 8.90 13.88 -26.32
N THR A 33 8.01 13.69 -27.28
CA THR A 33 6.56 13.64 -27.14
C THR A 33 6.19 12.62 -26.06
N LYS A 34 6.08 13.07 -24.81
CA LYS A 34 5.37 12.34 -23.77
C LYS A 34 3.89 12.61 -23.97
N ASP A 35 3.23 11.67 -24.63
CA ASP A 35 1.80 11.42 -24.49
C ASP A 35 1.50 11.34 -22.99
N SER A 36 1.06 12.48 -22.46
CA SER A 36 0.66 12.63 -21.08
C SER A 36 -0.76 12.12 -21.02
N SER A 37 -0.91 10.80 -20.87
CA SER A 37 -2.17 10.26 -20.40
C SER A 37 -2.39 10.86 -19.01
N ILE A 38 -3.37 11.76 -18.96
CA ILE A 38 -3.89 12.37 -17.75
C ILE A 38 -4.45 11.21 -16.92
N TYR A 39 -3.61 10.65 -16.03
CA TYR A 39 -4.12 9.95 -14.85
C TYR A 39 -4.72 11.05 -13.98
N ASN A 40 -5.99 11.32 -14.23
CA ASN A 40 -6.82 12.07 -13.32
C ASN A 40 -6.96 11.19 -12.08
N SER A 41 -5.98 11.30 -11.17
CA SER A 41 -6.03 10.73 -9.82
C SER A 41 -7.10 11.48 -9.04
N SER A 42 -8.36 11.23 -9.39
CA SER A 42 -9.49 11.52 -8.51
C SER A 42 -9.30 10.62 -7.31
N ALA A 43 -8.88 11.19 -6.18
CA ALA A 43 -8.90 10.50 -4.91
C ALA A 43 -10.25 9.79 -4.78
N THR A 44 -10.23 8.47 -4.63
CA THR A 44 -11.47 7.73 -4.45
C THR A 44 -12.00 8.10 -3.07
N ALA A 45 -13.23 8.61 -2.98
CA ALA A 45 -13.78 9.02 -1.69
C ALA A 45 -13.92 7.80 -0.78
N PHE A 46 -13.47 7.92 0.47
CA PHE A 46 -13.65 6.88 1.48
C PHE A 46 -15.13 6.49 1.61
N ASN A 47 -15.41 5.19 1.52
CA ASN A 47 -16.73 4.60 1.62
C ASN A 47 -16.62 3.23 2.34
N PRO A 48 -16.81 3.19 3.67
CA PRO A 48 -16.71 1.95 4.44
C PRO A 48 -17.80 0.93 4.09
N GLU A 49 -18.86 1.38 3.41
CA GLU A 49 -19.97 0.56 2.94
C GLU A 49 -19.77 0.00 1.52
N SER A 50 -18.61 0.22 0.89
CA SER A 50 -18.31 -0.34 -0.42
C SER A 50 -18.60 -1.84 -0.45
N LYS A 51 -19.25 -2.30 -1.51
CA LYS A 51 -19.51 -3.73 -1.76
C LYS A 51 -18.63 -4.29 -2.88
N LEU A 52 -17.62 -3.53 -3.32
CA LEU A 52 -16.71 -3.88 -4.42
C LEU A 52 -15.51 -4.71 -3.93
N TYR A 53 -15.78 -5.75 -3.17
CA TYR A 53 -14.78 -6.70 -2.67
C TYR A 53 -15.38 -8.11 -2.59
N VAL A 54 -14.53 -9.12 -2.62
CA VAL A 54 -14.87 -10.54 -2.41
C VAL A 54 -14.57 -10.95 -0.97
N TRP A 55 -13.39 -10.60 -0.44
CA TRP A 55 -12.92 -11.00 0.88
C TRP A 55 -12.64 -9.80 1.78
N LYS A 56 -12.99 -9.93 3.06
CA LYS A 56 -12.46 -9.10 4.15
C LYS A 56 -11.72 -9.98 5.14
N THR A 57 -10.53 -9.56 5.55
CA THR A 57 -9.70 -10.29 6.52
C THR A 57 -9.67 -9.60 7.87
N SER A 58 -9.24 -10.34 8.89
CA SER A 58 -9.23 -9.88 10.29
C SER A 58 -7.95 -10.30 11.03
N PRO A 59 -7.66 -9.69 12.20
CA PRO A 59 -6.44 -9.97 12.97
C PRO A 59 -6.30 -11.41 13.48
N ASP A 60 -7.38 -12.17 13.54
CA ASP A 60 -7.42 -13.57 13.97
C ASP A 60 -7.14 -14.57 12.83
N TYR A 61 -6.68 -14.08 11.68
CA TYR A 61 -6.46 -14.86 10.47
C TYR A 61 -7.73 -15.55 9.95
N THR A 62 -8.87 -14.87 10.06
CA THR A 62 -10.09 -15.28 9.35
C THR A 62 -10.34 -14.39 8.14
N LYS A 63 -11.11 -14.92 7.19
CA LYS A 63 -11.60 -14.18 6.03
C LYS A 63 -13.10 -14.42 5.84
N GLU A 64 -13.83 -13.35 5.65
CA GLU A 64 -15.26 -13.36 5.41
C GLU A 64 -15.53 -13.06 3.94
N ILE A 65 -16.40 -13.85 3.30
CA ILE A 65 -16.84 -13.59 1.94
C ILE A 65 -17.95 -12.54 1.95
N ASN A 66 -17.86 -11.55 1.06
CA ASN A 66 -18.96 -10.63 0.80
C ASN A 66 -20.13 -11.39 0.18
N GLY A 67 -21.17 -11.72 0.95
CA GLY A 67 -22.33 -12.45 0.43
C GLY A 67 -23.11 -11.76 -0.71
N GLN A 68 -22.80 -10.50 -1.02
CA GLN A 68 -23.43 -9.71 -2.08
C GLN A 68 -22.55 -9.54 -3.33
N TYR A 69 -21.34 -10.13 -3.36
CA TYR A 69 -20.49 -10.02 -4.54
C TYR A 69 -21.09 -10.76 -5.75
N THR A 70 -20.81 -10.26 -6.95
CA THR A 70 -21.21 -10.90 -8.21
C THR A 70 -20.01 -10.98 -9.14
N SER A 71 -20.07 -11.84 -10.17
CA SER A 71 -18.99 -11.93 -11.16
C SER A 71 -18.70 -10.61 -11.88
N ALA A 72 -19.64 -9.66 -11.89
CA ALA A 72 -19.47 -8.34 -12.49
C ALA A 72 -18.34 -7.51 -11.84
N ILE A 73 -18.02 -7.76 -10.57
CA ILE A 73 -16.94 -7.05 -9.88
C ILE A 73 -15.57 -7.72 -10.03
N LEU A 74 -15.47 -8.92 -10.64
CA LEU A 74 -14.23 -9.69 -10.74
C LEU A 74 -13.32 -9.18 -11.87
N ASN A 75 -12.94 -7.91 -11.76
CA ASN A 75 -11.99 -7.24 -12.63
C ASN A 75 -11.14 -6.26 -11.79
N ALA A 76 -9.99 -5.87 -12.33
CA ALA A 76 -9.01 -5.07 -11.60
C ALA A 76 -9.56 -3.70 -11.17
N ASP A 77 -10.34 -3.04 -12.02
CA ASP A 77 -10.79 -1.67 -11.76
C ASP A 77 -11.83 -1.64 -10.64
N SER A 78 -12.80 -2.56 -10.67
CA SER A 78 -13.82 -2.66 -9.61
C SER A 78 -13.21 -3.02 -8.25
N LEU A 79 -12.31 -4.02 -8.20
CA LEU A 79 -11.73 -4.46 -6.93
C LEU A 79 -10.76 -3.43 -6.35
N ILE A 80 -9.92 -2.79 -7.18
CA ILE A 80 -9.04 -1.71 -6.71
C ILE A 80 -9.85 -0.53 -6.22
N LYS A 81 -10.94 -0.15 -6.92
CA LYS A 81 -11.87 0.88 -6.44
C LYS A 81 -12.43 0.54 -5.06
N GLY A 82 -12.90 -0.69 -4.85
CA GLY A 82 -13.41 -1.13 -3.56
C GLY A 82 -12.36 -1.13 -2.45
N LEU A 83 -11.14 -1.61 -2.74
CA LEU A 83 -10.02 -1.59 -1.79
C LEU A 83 -9.66 -0.15 -1.38
N ASN A 84 -9.66 0.80 -2.32
CA ASN A 84 -9.40 2.21 -2.04
C ASN A 84 -10.57 2.86 -1.27
N GLU A 85 -11.82 2.53 -1.59
CA GLU A 85 -12.99 3.00 -0.84
C GLU A 85 -12.95 2.55 0.63
N LEU A 86 -12.43 1.37 0.91
CA LEU A 86 -12.32 0.83 2.27
C LEU A 86 -11.14 1.41 3.07
N ASN A 87 -10.22 2.16 2.43
CA ASN A 87 -8.99 2.64 3.06
C ASN A 87 -8.77 4.13 2.78
N GLU A 88 -9.04 4.99 3.77
CA GLU A 88 -8.94 6.45 3.62
C GLU A 88 -7.52 6.98 3.34
N ASN A 89 -6.48 6.30 3.85
CA ASN A 89 -5.10 6.79 3.85
C ASN A 89 -4.18 5.99 2.91
N ILE A 90 -4.73 5.11 2.07
CA ILE A 90 -3.94 4.25 1.18
C ILE A 90 -4.59 4.24 -0.20
N LEU A 91 -3.83 4.66 -1.21
CA LEU A 91 -4.26 4.63 -2.61
C LEU A 91 -3.48 3.57 -3.38
N LEU A 92 -4.15 2.48 -3.74
CA LEU A 92 -3.64 1.45 -4.63
C LEU A 92 -3.95 1.81 -6.08
N GLU A 93 -2.95 1.87 -6.93
CA GLU A 93 -3.07 2.15 -8.34
C GLU A 93 -2.67 0.94 -9.18
N LYS A 94 -3.42 0.65 -10.25
CA LYS A 94 -3.04 -0.35 -11.25
C LYS A 94 -2.00 0.23 -12.19
N ILE A 95 -0.83 -0.39 -12.30
CA ILE A 95 0.16 -0.07 -13.33
C ILE A 95 -0.19 -0.82 -14.62
N LYS A 96 -0.25 -2.16 -14.56
CA LYS A 96 -0.49 -3.03 -15.72
C LYS A 96 -0.90 -4.43 -15.30
N ILE A 97 -1.34 -5.23 -16.27
CA ILE A 97 -1.45 -6.68 -16.16
C ILE A 97 -0.50 -7.29 -17.18
N SER A 98 0.28 -8.29 -16.77
CA SER A 98 1.16 -9.05 -17.68
C SER A 98 1.12 -10.53 -17.31
N GLY A 99 0.67 -11.37 -18.25
CA GLY A 99 0.42 -12.78 -17.99
C GLY A 99 -0.64 -12.95 -16.90
N ASP A 100 -0.27 -13.66 -15.85
CA ASP A 100 -1.09 -13.98 -14.68
C ASP A 100 -0.86 -13.03 -13.48
N THR A 101 -0.17 -11.91 -13.71
CA THR A 101 0.25 -10.98 -12.67
C THR A 101 -0.36 -9.60 -12.88
N ILE A 102 -1.00 -9.07 -11.85
CA ILE A 102 -1.35 -7.64 -11.78
C ILE A 102 -0.22 -6.89 -11.07
N PHE A 103 0.23 -5.80 -11.66
CA PHE A 103 1.24 -4.90 -11.10
C PHE A 103 0.53 -3.64 -10.59
N THR A 104 0.73 -3.34 -9.32
CA THR A 104 0.13 -2.20 -8.63
C THR A 104 1.20 -1.35 -7.94
N GLU A 105 0.82 -0.14 -7.56
CA GLU A 105 1.67 0.81 -6.84
C GLU A 105 0.90 1.52 -5.74
N ILE A 106 1.61 1.87 -4.66
CA ILE A 106 1.17 2.80 -3.62
C ILE A 106 2.24 3.89 -3.52
N LYS A 107 1.95 5.07 -4.09
CA LYS A 107 2.91 6.18 -4.18
C LYS A 107 3.24 6.80 -2.82
N ASP A 108 2.22 7.01 -1.99
CA ASP A 108 2.40 7.43 -0.59
C ASP A 108 2.05 6.26 0.32
N ALA A 109 3.08 5.52 0.73
CA ALA A 109 2.93 4.32 1.54
C ALA A 109 3.21 4.57 3.02
N LYS A 110 3.50 5.80 3.46
CA LYS A 110 3.99 6.07 4.82
C LYS A 110 3.03 5.59 5.91
N TYR A 111 1.73 5.82 5.71
CA TYR A 111 0.72 5.33 6.64
C TYR A 111 0.72 3.79 6.72
N LEU A 112 0.75 3.11 5.57
CA LEU A 112 0.76 1.65 5.48
C LEU A 112 2.04 1.05 6.09
N THR A 113 3.21 1.63 5.82
CA THR A 113 4.50 1.04 6.15
C THR A 113 5.00 1.38 7.55
N ASP A 114 4.61 2.52 8.10
CA ASP A 114 5.07 2.99 9.42
C ASP A 114 3.93 3.39 10.38
N GLY A 115 2.76 3.76 9.87
CA GLY A 115 1.68 4.38 10.66
C GLY A 115 0.64 3.41 11.22
N MET A 116 0.25 2.38 10.46
CA MET A 116 -0.86 1.48 10.83
C MET A 116 -0.43 0.28 11.69
N GLY A 117 0.89 0.09 11.85
CA GLY A 117 1.49 -1.05 12.56
C GLY A 117 1.46 -2.37 11.77
N THR A 118 2.24 -3.35 12.24
CA THR A 118 2.44 -4.65 11.56
C THR A 118 1.12 -5.37 11.26
N THR A 119 0.21 -5.47 12.24
CA THR A 119 -1.06 -6.18 12.06
C THR A 119 -1.93 -5.53 11.00
N GLY A 120 -2.03 -4.19 11.00
CA GLY A 120 -2.80 -3.46 10.00
C GLY A 120 -2.22 -3.62 8.60
N ALA A 121 -0.89 -3.52 8.47
CA ALA A 121 -0.21 -3.69 7.19
C ALA A 121 -0.41 -5.09 6.62
N GLU A 122 -0.37 -6.12 7.49
CA GLU A 122 -0.61 -7.49 7.09
C GLU A 122 -2.05 -7.71 6.60
N ILE A 123 -3.05 -7.19 7.33
CA ILE A 123 -4.47 -7.28 6.95
C ILE A 123 -4.70 -6.58 5.61
N TYR A 124 -4.17 -5.37 5.44
CA TYR A 124 -4.29 -4.64 4.16
C TYR A 124 -3.70 -5.46 3.00
N LEU A 125 -2.50 -6.00 3.18
CA LEU A 125 -1.86 -6.81 2.17
C LEU A 125 -2.67 -8.10 1.87
N ALA A 126 -3.21 -8.76 2.90
CA ALA A 126 -4.05 -9.93 2.73
C ALA A 126 -5.34 -9.60 1.95
N ASP A 127 -6.01 -8.50 2.28
CA ASP A 127 -7.19 -8.02 1.56
C ASP A 127 -6.86 -7.76 0.10
N VAL A 128 -5.80 -7.01 -0.21
CA VAL A 128 -5.40 -6.72 -1.60
C VAL A 128 -5.15 -8.02 -2.37
N VAL A 129 -4.33 -8.92 -1.84
CA VAL A 129 -3.91 -10.12 -2.56
C VAL A 129 -5.05 -11.11 -2.72
N LEU A 130 -5.81 -11.37 -1.65
CA LEU A 130 -6.94 -12.30 -1.71
C LEU A 130 -8.03 -11.80 -2.64
N ASN A 131 -8.30 -10.49 -2.72
CA ASN A 131 -9.30 -9.95 -3.64
C ASN A 131 -8.82 -10.00 -5.09
N LEU A 132 -7.62 -9.47 -5.40
CA LEU A 132 -7.16 -9.38 -6.79
C LEU A 132 -6.86 -10.75 -7.42
N THR A 133 -6.57 -11.78 -6.61
CA THR A 133 -6.42 -13.16 -7.10
C THR A 133 -7.74 -13.90 -7.31
N GLU A 134 -8.90 -13.27 -7.06
CA GLU A 134 -10.21 -13.79 -7.49
C GLU A 134 -10.53 -13.40 -8.95
N ILE A 135 -9.76 -12.49 -9.56
CA ILE A 135 -9.92 -12.15 -10.98
C ILE A 135 -9.52 -13.38 -11.82
N PRO A 136 -10.39 -13.87 -12.72
CA PRO A 136 -10.07 -15.03 -13.55
C PRO A 136 -8.76 -14.84 -14.32
N GLY A 137 -7.83 -15.79 -14.16
CA GLY A 137 -6.52 -15.77 -14.80
C GLY A 137 -5.41 -15.07 -14.02
N ILE A 138 -5.72 -14.34 -12.94
CA ILE A 138 -4.71 -13.71 -12.08
C ILE A 138 -4.29 -14.67 -10.95
N ARG A 139 -3.00 -14.94 -10.85
CA ARG A 139 -2.38 -15.77 -9.80
C ARG A 139 -1.51 -14.98 -8.85
N TYR A 140 -0.96 -13.85 -9.31
CA TYR A 140 -0.02 -13.04 -8.58
C TYR A 140 -0.41 -11.57 -8.57
N VAL A 141 -0.05 -10.91 -7.48
CA VAL A 141 -0.16 -9.46 -7.29
C VAL A 141 1.23 -8.96 -6.95
N ASN A 142 1.78 -8.07 -7.76
CA ASN A 142 2.99 -7.33 -7.44
C ASN A 142 2.60 -5.94 -6.94
N ILE A 143 3.10 -5.54 -5.77
CA ILE A 143 2.84 -4.23 -5.17
C ILE A 143 4.18 -3.51 -5.02
N SER A 144 4.31 -2.41 -5.75
CA SER A 144 5.40 -1.45 -5.62
C SER A 144 5.05 -0.39 -4.57
N LEU A 145 5.96 -0.13 -3.65
CA LEU A 145 5.82 0.94 -2.66
C LEU A 145 7.21 1.30 -2.11
N GLN A 146 7.31 2.48 -1.49
CA GLN A 146 8.49 2.80 -0.68
C GLN A 146 8.48 1.93 0.57
N GLU A 147 9.54 1.14 0.74
CA GLU A 147 9.74 0.27 1.90
C GLU A 147 9.64 1.03 3.24
N GLY A 148 9.09 0.38 4.27
CA GLY A 148 9.19 0.86 5.66
C GLY A 148 9.14 -0.28 6.68
N SER A 149 8.88 0.08 7.94
CA SER A 149 9.11 -0.81 9.10
C SER A 149 8.19 -2.03 9.15
N HIS A 150 7.00 -1.94 8.54
CA HIS A 150 5.95 -2.94 8.63
C HIS A 150 5.56 -3.56 7.29
N MET A 151 5.99 -2.99 6.17
CA MET A 151 5.67 -3.52 4.85
C MET A 151 6.79 -3.27 3.84
N GLN A 152 6.95 -4.24 2.96
CA GLN A 152 8.00 -4.36 1.96
C GLN A 152 7.34 -4.50 0.59
N PRO A 153 7.93 -3.95 -0.50
CA PRO A 153 7.44 -4.23 -1.85
C PRO A 153 7.68 -5.71 -2.21
N GLY A 154 6.91 -6.24 -3.17
CA GLY A 154 7.02 -7.67 -3.49
C GLY A 154 5.97 -8.21 -4.45
N THR A 155 5.98 -9.54 -4.60
CA THR A 155 4.99 -10.30 -5.36
C THR A 155 4.40 -11.38 -4.48
N TRP A 156 3.08 -11.42 -4.39
CA TRP A 156 2.34 -12.35 -3.56
C TRP A 156 1.30 -13.11 -4.36
N SER A 157 0.88 -14.25 -3.83
CA SER A 157 -0.23 -15.04 -4.37
C SER A 157 -1.22 -15.36 -3.26
N LYS A 158 -2.36 -15.95 -3.61
CA LYS A 158 -3.32 -16.47 -2.64
C LYS A 158 -2.70 -17.42 -1.61
N THR A 159 -1.65 -18.16 -1.99
CA THR A 159 -0.97 -19.10 -1.07
C THR A 159 -0.10 -18.40 -0.04
N SER A 160 0.35 -17.16 -0.30
CA SER A 160 1.02 -16.32 0.71
C SER A 160 0.13 -16.09 1.94
N PHE A 161 -1.19 -16.21 1.78
CA PHE A 161 -2.21 -16.00 2.82
C PHE A 161 -2.95 -17.29 3.19
N ALA A 162 -2.31 -18.46 3.03
CA ALA A 162 -2.91 -19.77 3.34
C ALA A 162 -3.32 -19.93 4.83
N LYS A 163 -2.75 -19.11 5.74
CA LYS A 163 -3.14 -19.06 7.14
C LYS A 163 -4.54 -18.48 7.35
N TYR A 164 -5.01 -17.61 6.46
CA TYR A 164 -6.34 -17.00 6.55
C TYR A 164 -7.45 -18.02 6.23
N LYS A 165 -8.28 -18.37 7.21
CA LYS A 165 -9.35 -19.38 7.07
C LYS A 165 -10.71 -18.74 6.86
N PRO A 166 -11.58 -19.31 6.00
CA PRO A 166 -12.93 -18.80 5.85
C PRO A 166 -13.69 -18.91 7.19
N VAL A 167 -14.48 -17.90 7.53
CA VAL A 167 -15.45 -18.01 8.63
C VAL A 167 -16.53 -18.98 8.19
N THR A 168 -16.63 -20.14 8.87
CA THR A 168 -17.77 -21.05 8.71
C THR A 168 -18.99 -20.41 9.35
N GLN A 169 -20.02 -20.16 8.54
CA GLN A 169 -21.36 -19.77 9.02
C GLN A 169 -22.11 -20.98 9.57
#